data_AF-A0A9Q0M5V9-F1
#
_entry.id   AF-A0A9Q0M5V9-F1
#
_cell.length_a   1.000
_cell.length_b   1.000
_cell.length_c   1.000
_cell.angle_alpha   90.00
_cell.angle_beta   90.00
_cell.angle_gamma   90.00
#
_symmetry.space_group_name_H-M   'P 1'
#
loop_
_entity.id
_entity.type
_entity.pdbx_description
1 polymer ?
#
loop_
_entity_poly.entity_id
_entity_poly.type
_entity_poly.pdbx_seq_one_letter_code
_entity_poly.pdbx_strand_id
1 'polypeptide(L)'
;MSQKNWSTCPLCRYHTRSHYLCSRNGTYQNEKKLEPLERNPLFHDDILAFFDSVRMLAHIHQHRDFTCSECIPGRIENESTNGIYTNEKNIVSAKKGLQNLKRKFGLSGDGFMSSELPGGYTDRAAIRKKEIGSDNPYEKTAAGSGLDMPLDERNKGFQMMEKMGWKTGQGLGT
;
A
#
# COMPACT_ATOMS: atom_id res chain seq x y z
N MET A 1 4.94 -20.95 28.69
CA MET A 1 4.38 -21.59 27.48
C MET A 1 2.88 -21.35 27.45
N SER A 2 2.42 -20.34 26.71
CA SER A 2 0.98 -20.09 26.53
C SER A 2 0.52 -20.91 25.33
N GLN A 3 -0.36 -21.90 25.55
CA GLN A 3 -1.03 -22.59 24.44
C GLN A 3 -1.95 -21.57 23.78
N LYS A 4 -1.57 -21.08 22.59
CA LYS A 4 -2.39 -20.15 21.82
C LYS A 4 -3.67 -20.89 21.38
N ASN A 5 -4.79 -20.56 22.01
CA ASN A 5 -6.11 -21.01 21.60
C ASN A 5 -6.49 -20.26 20.32
N TRP A 6 -6.17 -20.84 19.17
CA TRP A 6 -6.53 -20.33 17.84
C TRP A 6 -8.05 -20.22 17.63
N SER A 7 -8.86 -20.74 18.55
CA SER A 7 -10.32 -20.65 18.57
C SER A 7 -10.86 -19.27 18.97
N THR A 8 -10.08 -18.41 19.63
CA THR A 8 -10.55 -17.10 20.11
C THR A 8 -10.30 -15.94 19.15
N CYS A 9 -9.42 -16.10 18.17
CA CYS A 9 -9.16 -15.06 17.18
C CYS A 9 -10.14 -15.20 16.00
N PRO A 10 -11.00 -14.21 15.74
CA PRO A 10 -11.96 -14.27 14.63
C PRO A 10 -11.28 -14.32 13.25
N LEU A 11 -10.00 -13.97 13.18
CA LEU A 11 -9.15 -14.03 11.98
C LEU A 11 -8.51 -15.41 11.76
N CYS A 12 -8.37 -16.23 12.82
CA CYS A 12 -7.71 -17.54 12.76
C CYS A 12 -8.50 -18.65 12.05
N ARG A 13 -9.71 -18.36 11.52
CA ARG A 13 -10.41 -19.30 10.62
C ARG A 13 -9.69 -19.50 9.30
N TYR A 14 -8.78 -18.60 8.95
CA TYR A 14 -8.04 -18.65 7.69
C TYR A 14 -6.57 -18.88 7.97
N HIS A 15 -5.98 -19.78 7.20
CA HIS A 15 -4.58 -20.12 7.26
C HIS A 15 -4.01 -20.13 5.85
N THR A 16 -2.77 -19.69 5.72
CA THR A 16 -1.97 -19.99 4.53
C THR A 16 -1.03 -21.13 4.85
N ARG A 17 -0.15 -21.52 3.93
CA ARG A 17 0.85 -22.57 4.20
C ARG A 17 2.24 -22.00 4.02
N SER A 18 3.08 -22.15 5.04
CA SER A 18 4.53 -21.94 4.92
C SER A 18 5.16 -23.21 4.33
N HIS A 19 6.18 -23.03 3.50
CA HIS A 19 6.92 -24.15 2.91
C HIS A 19 8.40 -23.97 3.22
N TYR A 20 8.97 -24.93 3.96
CA TYR A 20 10.36 -24.86 4.37
C TYR A 20 11.28 -25.48 3.31
N LEU A 21 12.07 -24.62 2.65
CA LEU A 21 12.99 -24.98 1.57
C LEU A 21 14.40 -25.36 2.06
N CYS A 22 14.50 -26.06 3.19
CA CYS A 22 15.76 -26.66 3.68
C CYS A 22 16.92 -25.66 3.88
N SER A 23 16.64 -24.43 4.34
CA SER A 23 17.71 -23.46 4.64
C SER A 23 18.75 -24.07 5.58
N ARG A 24 20.04 -23.76 5.38
CA ARG A 24 21.16 -24.34 6.16
C ARG A 24 20.96 -24.31 7.68
N ASN A 25 20.33 -23.25 8.20
CA ASN A 25 20.20 -22.99 9.62
C ASN A 25 18.81 -23.33 10.20
N GLY A 26 17.91 -23.94 9.41
CA GLY A 26 16.54 -24.22 9.85
C GLY A 26 15.60 -23.03 9.75
N THR A 27 14.30 -23.33 9.67
CA THR A 27 13.22 -22.37 9.86
C THR A 27 12.34 -22.85 11.01
N TYR A 28 11.93 -21.93 11.87
CA TYR A 28 11.16 -22.23 13.07
C TYR A 28 9.83 -21.49 13.01
N GLN A 29 8.75 -22.14 13.41
CA GLN A 29 7.42 -21.57 13.58
C GLN A 29 7.02 -21.74 15.05
N ASN A 30 6.77 -20.64 15.75
CA ASN A 30 6.46 -20.64 17.19
C ASN A 30 7.45 -21.51 17.99
N GLU A 31 8.76 -21.29 17.78
CA GLU A 31 9.87 -22.01 18.43
C GLU A 31 10.02 -23.50 18.02
N LYS A 32 9.07 -24.06 17.28
CA LYS A 32 9.17 -25.42 16.72
C LYS A 32 9.89 -25.38 15.37
N LYS A 33 10.92 -26.20 15.20
CA LYS A 33 11.61 -26.38 13.91
C LYS A 33 10.65 -27.02 12.90
N LEU A 34 10.61 -26.48 11.68
CA LEU A 34 9.81 -27.01 10.59
C LEU A 34 10.53 -28.17 9.90
N GLU A 35 9.73 -29.16 9.46
CA GLU A 35 10.24 -30.28 8.68
C GLU A 35 10.53 -29.87 7.23
N PRO A 36 11.64 -30.36 6.64
CA PRO A 36 12.00 -30.12 5.25
C PRO A 36 10.86 -30.43 4.27
N LEU A 37 10.60 -29.53 3.33
CA LEU A 37 9.63 -29.71 2.23
C LEU A 37 8.18 -29.96 2.68
N GLU A 38 7.88 -29.80 3.96
CA GLU A 38 6.52 -29.94 4.47
C GLU A 38 5.78 -28.59 4.43
N ARG A 39 4.52 -28.64 4.02
CA ARG A 39 3.63 -27.48 4.05
C ARG A 39 2.97 -27.38 5.41
N ASN A 40 3.38 -26.39 6.21
CA ASN A 40 2.86 -26.17 7.54
C ASN A 40 1.79 -25.07 7.52
N PRO A 41 0.65 -25.24 8.20
CA PRO A 41 -0.36 -24.19 8.27
C PRO A 41 0.21 -22.98 9.03
N LEU A 42 0.04 -21.80 8.46
CA LEU A 42 0.45 -20.52 9.03
C LEU A 42 -0.79 -19.71 9.39
N PHE A 43 -0.89 -19.32 10.66
CA PHE A 43 -2.02 -18.59 11.24
C PHE A 43 -1.67 -17.14 11.54
N HIS A 44 -2.69 -16.35 11.86
CA HIS A 44 -2.52 -15.02 12.41
C HIS A 44 -1.72 -15.09 13.73
N ASP A 45 -0.78 -14.16 13.91
CA ASP A 45 0.14 -14.06 15.05
C ASP A 45 1.16 -15.19 15.19
N ASP A 46 1.37 -15.97 14.14
CA ASP A 46 2.48 -16.92 14.11
C ASP A 46 3.81 -16.20 13.96
N ILE A 47 4.80 -16.65 14.73
CA ILE A 47 6.16 -16.13 14.66
C ILE A 47 7.01 -17.07 13.83
N LEU A 48 7.51 -16.58 12.71
CA LEU A 48 8.51 -17.26 11.88
C LEU A 48 9.90 -16.75 12.25
N ALA A 49 10.79 -17.67 12.61
CA ALA A 49 12.17 -17.35 12.91
C ALA A 49 13.13 -18.07 11.95
N PHE A 50 14.05 -17.29 11.37
CA PHE A 50 15.16 -17.79 10.59
C PHE A 50 16.42 -17.71 11.44
N PHE A 51 16.72 -18.82 12.11
CA PHE A 51 17.81 -18.90 13.07
C PHE A 51 17.73 -17.75 14.12
N ASP A 52 18.86 -17.29 14.63
CA ASP A 52 18.97 -16.21 15.62
C ASP A 52 18.92 -14.80 15.03
N SER A 53 18.82 -14.67 13.70
CA SER A 53 19.01 -13.37 13.02
C SER A 53 17.71 -12.60 12.79
N VAL A 54 16.62 -13.29 12.46
CA VAL A 54 15.38 -12.64 12.02
C VAL A 54 14.18 -13.37 12.60
N ARG A 55 13.28 -12.60 13.22
CA ARG A 55 11.95 -13.04 13.65
C ARG A 55 10.91 -12.17 12.97
N MET A 56 9.89 -12.79 12.40
CA MET A 56 8.79 -12.12 11.72
C MET A 56 7.48 -12.56 12.36
N LEU A 57 6.60 -11.60 12.63
CA LEU A 57 5.24 -11.85 13.06
C LEU A 57 4.33 -11.86 11.83
N ALA A 58 3.57 -12.94 11.63
CA ALA A 58 2.71 -13.10 10.47
C ALA A 58 1.30 -12.58 10.74
N HIS A 59 0.86 -11.55 10.01
CA HIS A 59 -0.54 -11.13 9.99
C HIS A 59 -1.20 -11.58 8.68
N ILE A 60 -2.15 -12.52 8.79
CA ILE A 60 -2.86 -13.11 7.65
C ILE A 60 -4.33 -12.71 7.68
N HIS A 61 -4.81 -12.13 6.57
CA HIS A 61 -6.17 -11.60 6.42
C HIS A 61 -6.76 -12.01 5.07
N GLN A 62 -8.05 -12.31 5.03
CA GLN A 62 -8.73 -12.76 3.81
C GLN A 62 -9.10 -11.61 2.86
N HIS A 63 -9.41 -10.44 3.41
CA HIS A 63 -9.90 -9.27 2.66
C HIS A 63 -9.29 -7.98 3.20
N ARG A 64 -9.19 -6.95 2.35
CA ARG A 64 -8.65 -5.63 2.72
C ARG A 64 -9.34 -5.00 3.93
N ASP A 65 -10.63 -5.32 4.12
CA ASP A 65 -11.47 -4.71 5.16
C ASP A 65 -11.43 -5.46 6.50
N PHE A 66 -10.83 -6.66 6.54
CA PHE A 66 -10.76 -7.51 7.73
C PHE A 66 -9.31 -7.73 8.17
N THR A 67 -8.65 -6.63 8.53
CA THR A 67 -7.32 -6.61 9.15
C THR A 67 -7.37 -6.62 10.68
N CYS A 68 -6.29 -6.98 11.37
CA CYS A 68 -6.16 -6.73 12.80
C CYS A 68 -5.82 -5.27 13.10
N SER A 69 -5.93 -4.86 14.36
CA SER A 69 -5.58 -3.50 14.82
C SER A 69 -4.11 -3.15 14.60
N GLU A 70 -3.21 -4.12 14.60
CA GLU A 70 -1.78 -3.90 14.33
C GLU A 70 -1.44 -3.73 12.84
N CYS A 71 -2.33 -4.13 11.93
CA CYS A 71 -2.09 -4.04 10.48
C CYS A 71 -2.43 -2.67 9.89
N ILE A 72 -3.33 -1.90 10.51
CA ILE A 72 -3.71 -0.57 10.02
C ILE A 72 -3.55 0.44 11.16
N PRO A 73 -2.55 1.35 11.07
CA PRO A 73 -2.41 2.42 12.04
C PRO A 73 -3.65 3.32 12.01
N GLY A 74 -4.31 3.49 13.16
CA GLY A 74 -5.50 4.34 13.30
C GLY A 74 -6.85 3.65 13.07
N ARG A 75 -6.89 2.31 12.97
CA ARG A 75 -8.18 1.59 12.96
C ARG A 75 -8.82 1.65 14.34
N ILE A 76 -9.92 2.40 14.45
CA ILE A 76 -10.80 2.38 15.62
C ILE A 76 -11.53 1.05 15.60
N GLU A 77 -11.36 0.22 16.63
CA GLU A 77 -12.11 -1.02 16.78
C GLU A 77 -13.59 -0.64 16.97
N ASN A 78 -14.39 -0.80 15.91
CA ASN A 78 -15.83 -0.76 16.04
C ASN A 78 -16.24 -2.08 16.69
N GLU A 79 -16.56 -2.04 17.97
CA GLU A 79 -17.14 -3.19 18.68
C GLU A 79 -18.31 -3.77 17.86
N SER A 80 -18.34 -5.10 17.83
CA SER A 80 -19.15 -5.95 16.96
C SER A 80 -20.64 -5.59 16.92
N THR A 81 -21.06 -4.84 15.90
CA THR A 81 -22.45 -4.91 15.43
C THR A 81 -22.55 -6.06 14.43
N ASN A 82 -23.03 -7.20 14.91
CA ASN A 82 -23.49 -8.30 14.07
C ASN A 82 -24.45 -7.76 12.99
N GLY A 83 -24.24 -8.15 11.73
CA GLY A 83 -25.28 -8.05 10.70
C GLY A 83 -24.95 -7.13 9.53
N ILE A 84 -24.52 -7.77 8.45
CA ILE A 84 -24.61 -7.29 7.07
C ILE A 84 -26.09 -6.98 6.80
N TYR A 85 -26.42 -5.70 6.54
CA TYR A 85 -27.77 -5.14 6.29
C TYR A 85 -28.76 -5.08 7.49
N THR A 86 -28.80 -3.93 8.17
CA THR A 86 -30.02 -3.18 8.52
C THR A 86 -29.65 -1.93 9.32
N ASN A 87 -29.35 -0.82 8.66
CA ASN A 87 -29.55 0.48 9.29
C ASN A 87 -29.61 1.60 8.23
N GLU A 88 -30.77 1.73 7.58
CA GLU A 88 -31.13 2.99 6.91
C GLU A 88 -31.00 4.19 7.87
N LYS A 89 -31.11 3.96 9.19
CA LYS A 89 -30.86 4.98 10.22
C LYS A 89 -29.41 5.46 10.28
N ASN A 90 -28.41 4.64 9.91
CA ASN A 90 -27.00 5.07 9.86
C ASN A 90 -26.65 5.84 8.58
N ILE A 91 -27.34 5.61 7.47
CA ILE A 91 -27.13 6.42 6.26
C ILE A 91 -27.69 7.83 6.49
N VAL A 92 -28.82 7.94 7.20
CA VAL A 92 -29.38 9.24 7.61
C VAL A 92 -28.47 9.93 8.63
N SER A 93 -27.87 9.19 9.58
CA SER A 93 -26.92 9.75 10.56
C SER A 93 -25.61 10.20 9.89
N ALA A 94 -25.09 9.44 8.92
CA ALA A 94 -23.90 9.78 8.15
C ALA A 94 -24.16 11.00 7.26
N LYS A 95 -25.31 11.06 6.56
CA LYS A 95 -25.72 12.24 5.79
C LYS A 95 -25.92 13.46 6.68
N LYS A 96 -26.54 13.32 7.86
CA LYS A 96 -26.65 14.40 8.86
C LYS A 96 -25.30 14.83 9.41
N GLY A 97 -24.41 13.88 9.68
CA GLY A 97 -23.04 14.14 10.14
C GLY A 97 -22.25 14.92 9.10
N LEU A 98 -22.35 14.51 7.84
CA LEU A 98 -21.74 15.20 6.71
C LEU A 98 -22.35 16.60 6.51
N GLN A 99 -23.67 16.75 6.63
CA GLN A 99 -24.33 18.07 6.56
C GLN A 99 -23.94 18.97 7.73
N ASN A 100 -23.76 18.42 8.94
CA ASN A 100 -23.30 19.17 10.10
C ASN A 100 -21.84 19.60 9.95
N LEU A 101 -20.97 18.74 9.43
CA LEU A 101 -19.60 19.10 9.08
C LEU A 101 -19.57 20.18 8.01
N LYS A 102 -20.31 20.00 6.91
CA LYS A 102 -20.44 21.02 5.87
C LYS A 102 -20.94 22.34 6.45
N ARG A 103 -21.92 22.33 7.36
CA ARG A 103 -22.42 23.54 8.03
C ARG A 103 -21.38 24.17 8.95
N LYS A 104 -20.69 23.37 9.79
CA LYS A 104 -19.63 23.82 10.70
C LYS A 104 -18.49 24.50 9.96
N PHE A 105 -18.14 24.00 8.78
CA PHE A 105 -17.07 24.53 7.94
C PHE A 105 -17.55 25.48 6.84
N GLY A 106 -18.82 25.92 6.87
CA GLY A 106 -19.36 26.89 5.91
C GLY A 106 -19.53 26.35 4.46
N LEU A 107 -19.41 25.04 4.26
CA LEU A 107 -19.54 24.33 2.97
C LEU A 107 -21.00 23.98 2.62
N SER A 108 -21.98 24.53 3.33
CA SER A 108 -23.42 24.28 3.12
C SER A 108 -24.09 25.53 2.57
N GLY A 109 -24.31 25.61 1.25
CA GLY A 109 -25.08 26.67 0.58
C GLY A 109 -24.63 26.92 -0.88
N ASP A 110 -25.43 27.64 -1.67
CA ASP A 110 -25.15 28.01 -3.08
C ASP A 110 -23.92 28.92 -3.25
N GLY A 111 -23.35 29.45 -2.15
CA GLY A 111 -22.15 30.28 -2.17
C GLY A 111 -20.84 29.52 -2.47
N PHE A 112 -20.86 28.19 -2.52
CA PHE A 112 -19.66 27.37 -2.78
C PHE A 112 -19.43 27.07 -4.26
N MET A 113 -20.19 27.70 -5.17
CA MET A 113 -19.90 27.67 -6.61
C MET A 113 -18.92 28.76 -7.05
N SER A 114 -18.43 29.62 -6.14
CA SER A 114 -17.32 30.49 -6.47
C SER A 114 -16.01 29.72 -6.29
N SER A 115 -15.27 29.59 -7.39
CA SER A 115 -13.88 29.09 -7.44
C SER A 115 -12.88 30.04 -6.79
N GLU A 116 -13.33 31.16 -6.23
CA GLU A 116 -12.48 32.23 -5.74
C GLU A 116 -12.18 32.03 -4.27
N LEU A 117 -10.89 32.11 -3.96
CA LEU A 117 -10.40 32.04 -2.60
C LEU A 117 -10.90 33.25 -1.79
N PRO A 118 -11.15 33.10 -0.48
CA PRO A 118 -11.54 34.21 0.37
C PRO A 118 -10.54 35.37 0.30
N GLY A 119 -11.03 36.62 0.36
CA GLY A 119 -10.18 37.80 0.39
C GLY A 119 -9.15 37.73 1.53
N GLY A 120 -7.87 37.87 1.19
CA GLY A 120 -6.75 37.76 2.14
C GLY A 120 -6.19 36.35 2.32
N TYR A 121 -6.84 35.31 1.79
CA TYR A 121 -6.28 33.96 1.78
C TYR A 121 -5.29 33.82 0.61
N THR A 122 -4.03 33.56 0.93
CA THR A 122 -2.99 33.26 -0.06
C THR A 122 -2.82 31.75 -0.17
N ASP A 123 -3.17 31.15 -1.31
CA ASP A 123 -2.94 29.73 -1.55
C ASP A 123 -1.46 29.46 -1.85
N ARG A 124 -0.70 29.31 -0.76
CA ARG A 124 0.74 29.00 -0.81
C ARG A 124 1.01 27.64 -1.47
N ALA A 125 0.05 26.71 -1.44
CA ALA A 125 0.20 25.41 -2.08
C ALA A 125 0.09 25.51 -3.60
N ALA A 126 -0.85 26.29 -4.12
CA ALA A 126 -0.94 26.61 -5.55
C ALA A 126 0.29 27.39 -6.03
N ILE A 127 0.75 28.38 -5.25
CA ILE A 127 1.99 29.11 -5.53
C ILE A 127 3.18 28.15 -5.61
N ARG A 128 3.34 27.25 -4.63
CA ARG A 128 4.43 26.27 -4.62
C ARG A 128 4.36 25.31 -5.81
N LYS A 129 3.16 24.84 -6.19
CA LYS A 129 2.97 24.01 -7.39
C LYS A 129 3.42 24.74 -8.67
N LYS A 130 3.21 26.05 -8.75
CA LYS A 130 3.59 26.87 -9.91
C LYS A 130 5.09 27.23 -9.92
N GLU A 131 5.65 27.56 -8.75
CA GLU A 131 7.04 28.02 -8.63
C GLU A 131 8.05 26.88 -8.51
N ILE A 132 7.74 25.85 -7.73
CA ILE A 132 8.65 24.73 -7.44
C ILE A 132 8.27 23.50 -8.27
N GLY A 133 6.98 23.31 -8.55
CA GLY A 133 6.51 22.10 -9.21
C GLY A 133 6.80 20.84 -8.37
N SER A 134 6.85 19.70 -9.06
CA SER A 134 7.29 18.44 -8.48
C SER A 134 8.59 18.05 -9.18
N ASP A 135 9.70 18.00 -8.44
CA ASP A 135 10.92 17.36 -8.92
C ASP A 135 10.69 15.85 -8.99
N ASN A 136 10.25 15.37 -10.14
CA ASN A 136 10.21 13.94 -10.41
C ASN A 136 11.51 13.55 -11.13
N PRO A 137 12.51 12.96 -10.44
CA PRO A 137 13.78 12.57 -11.06
C PRO A 137 13.61 11.49 -12.14
N TYR A 138 12.43 10.87 -12.22
CA TYR A 138 12.07 9.85 -13.21
C TYR A 138 11.13 10.38 -14.30
N GLU A 139 10.95 11.70 -14.41
CA GLU A 139 10.14 12.27 -15.49
C GLU A 139 10.75 11.93 -16.86
N LYS A 140 9.91 11.46 -17.78
CA LYS A 140 10.32 11.08 -19.13
C LYS A 140 10.83 12.32 -19.86
N THR A 141 12.15 12.42 -20.03
CA THR A 141 12.80 13.59 -20.64
C THR A 141 12.57 13.68 -22.16
N ALA A 142 12.15 12.59 -22.81
CA ALA A 142 11.80 12.54 -24.23
C ALA A 142 10.81 11.39 -24.50
N ALA A 143 10.14 11.44 -25.66
CA ALA A 143 9.40 10.29 -26.16
C ALA A 143 10.32 9.06 -26.26
N GLY A 144 9.82 7.89 -25.89
CA GLY A 144 10.56 6.64 -26.07
C GLY A 144 10.74 6.31 -27.55
N SER A 145 11.71 5.46 -27.88
CA SER A 145 11.83 4.89 -29.22
C SER A 145 10.54 4.13 -29.57
N GLY A 146 9.86 4.56 -30.63
CA GLY A 146 8.84 3.75 -31.30
C GLY A 146 9.51 2.77 -32.27
N LEU A 147 8.78 1.77 -32.75
CA LEU A 147 9.28 0.84 -33.77
C LEU A 147 9.75 1.56 -35.05
N ASP A 148 9.10 2.68 -35.39
CA ASP A 148 9.38 3.46 -36.60
C ASP A 148 10.11 4.79 -36.35
N MET A 149 10.51 5.07 -35.10
CA MET A 149 11.14 6.35 -34.75
C MET A 149 12.49 6.13 -34.05
N PRO A 150 13.62 6.50 -34.70
CA PRO A 150 14.93 6.37 -34.08
C PRO A 150 15.05 7.27 -32.85
N LEU A 151 15.91 6.87 -31.91
CA LEU A 151 16.25 7.71 -30.76
C LEU A 151 17.02 8.96 -31.22
N ASP A 152 16.55 10.13 -30.78
CA ASP A 152 17.24 11.40 -30.97
C ASP A 152 18.45 11.51 -30.01
N GLU A 153 19.49 12.23 -30.43
CA GLU A 153 20.72 12.50 -29.67
C GLU A 153 20.45 13.26 -28.35
N ARG A 154 19.31 13.95 -28.28
CA ARG A 154 18.85 14.63 -27.05
C ARG A 154 18.39 13.65 -25.98
N ASN A 155 18.13 12.39 -26.33
CA ASN A 155 17.68 11.38 -25.38
C ASN A 155 18.86 10.94 -24.50
N LYS A 156 18.70 11.00 -23.17
CA LYS A 156 19.74 10.58 -22.22
C LYS A 156 20.15 9.11 -22.39
N GLY A 157 19.22 8.25 -22.77
CA GLY A 157 19.50 6.85 -23.10
C GLY A 157 20.37 6.71 -24.34
N PHE A 158 20.13 7.51 -25.37
CA PHE A 158 21.00 7.57 -26.55
C PHE A 158 22.43 7.97 -26.17
N GLN A 159 22.58 9.07 -25.42
CA GLN A 159 23.89 9.56 -24.97
C GLN A 159 24.62 8.54 -24.08
N MET A 160 23.87 7.78 -23.28
CA MET A 160 24.44 6.73 -22.44
C MET A 160 24.95 5.55 -23.27
N MET A 161 24.16 5.11 -24.25
CA MET A 161 24.55 4.02 -25.16
C MET A 161 25.74 4.43 -26.04
N GLU A 162 25.73 5.65 -26.56
CA GLU A 162 26.85 6.22 -27.33
C GLU A 162 28.16 6.23 -26.52
N LYS A 163 28.10 6.63 -25.24
CA LYS A 163 29.25 6.54 -24.32
C LYS A 163 29.76 5.11 -24.11
N MET A 164 28.88 4.11 -24.25
CA MET A 164 29.24 2.69 -24.18
C MET A 164 29.69 2.13 -25.55
N GLY A 165 29.84 2.99 -26.57
CA GLY A 165 30.32 2.62 -27.90
C GLY A 165 29.24 2.15 -28.86
N TRP A 166 27.95 2.28 -28.50
CA TRP A 166 26.84 1.98 -29.39
C TRP A 166 26.67 3.09 -30.44
N LYS A 167 26.41 2.70 -31.70
CA LYS A 167 26.15 3.63 -32.81
C LYS A 167 24.78 3.36 -33.42
N THR A 168 24.15 4.40 -33.95
CA THR A 168 22.87 4.30 -34.66
C THR A 168 22.94 3.26 -35.78
N GLY A 169 22.02 2.30 -35.77
CA GLY A 169 21.99 1.17 -36.73
C GLY A 169 22.69 -0.10 -36.26
N GLN A 170 23.38 -0.08 -35.12
CA GLN A 170 23.95 -1.27 -34.49
C GLN A 170 22.92 -1.90 -33.54
N GLY A 171 22.74 -3.23 -33.60
CA GLY A 171 21.91 -3.94 -32.62
C GLY A 171 22.52 -3.89 -31.21
N LEU A 172 21.69 -3.82 -30.17
CA LEU A 172 22.14 -3.98 -28.78
C LEU A 172 22.23 -5.47 -28.46
N GLY A 173 23.43 -6.03 -28.63
CA GLY A 173 23.73 -7.43 -28.38
C GLY A 173 23.73 -8.30 -29.65
N THR A 174 24.34 -9.48 -29.51
CA THR A 174 24.17 -10.64 -30.38
C THR A 174 23.08 -11.54 -29.83
#